data_AF-A0A1E4MCL1-F1
#
_entry.id   AF-A0A1E4MCL1-F1
#
_cell.length_a   1.000
_cell.length_b   1.000
_cell.length_c   1.000
_cell.angle_alpha   90.00
_cell.angle_beta   90.00
_cell.angle_gamma   90.00
#
_symmetry.space_group_name_H-M   'P 1'
#
loop_
_entity.id
_entity.type
_entity.pdbx_description
1 polymer ?
#
loop_
_entity_poly.entity_id
_entity_poly.type
_entity_poly.pdbx_seq_one_letter_code
_entity_poly.pdbx_strand_id
1 'polypeptide(L)'
;MIGVRALLKRLSVVLVLGLAASPAHADVGGIATAVLNELTGLVGPAITLGVIWLGILIMTRRAAFLTFFTFLVGVAILLSGGFF
;
A
#
# COMPACT_ATOMS: atom_id res chain seq x y z
N MET A 1 -0.35 -10.81 -52.30
CA MET A 1 -0.46 -11.60 -51.05
C MET A 1 0.64 -11.15 -50.10
N ILE A 2 0.29 -10.47 -49.01
CA ILE A 2 1.28 -10.04 -48.01
C ILE A 2 1.78 -11.31 -47.31
N GLY A 3 3.07 -11.61 -47.46
CA GLY A 3 3.67 -12.81 -46.85
C GLY A 3 3.55 -12.75 -45.32
N VAL A 4 3.24 -13.89 -44.70
CA VAL A 4 3.02 -14.04 -43.24
C VAL A 4 4.14 -13.39 -42.40
N ARG A 5 5.40 -13.43 -42.87
CA ARG A 5 6.54 -12.75 -42.24
C ARG A 5 6.42 -11.22 -42.19
N ALA A 6 5.87 -10.59 -43.23
CA ALA A 6 5.69 -9.15 -43.28
C ALA A 6 4.55 -8.69 -42.34
N LEU A 7 3.52 -9.53 -42.17
CA LEU A 7 2.44 -9.29 -41.21
C LEU A 7 2.94 -9.37 -39.76
N LEU A 8 3.73 -10.40 -39.44
CA LEU A 8 4.34 -10.60 -38.12
C LEU A 8 5.23 -9.41 -37.71
N LYS A 9 6.06 -8.91 -38.63
CA LYS A 9 6.91 -7.74 -38.36
C LYS A 9 6.10 -6.46 -38.10
N ARG A 10 4.97 -6.27 -38.77
CA ARG A 10 4.10 -5.11 -38.55
C ARG A 10 3.38 -5.20 -37.20
N LEU A 11 2.88 -6.38 -36.85
CA LEU A 11 2.27 -6.64 -35.55
C LEU A 11 3.27 -6.47 -34.40
N SER A 12 4.52 -6.93 -34.54
CA SER A 12 5.54 -6.76 -33.51
C SER A 12 5.91 -5.29 -33.29
N VAL A 13 5.98 -4.50 -34.38
CA VAL A 13 6.27 -3.06 -34.28
C VAL A 13 5.10 -2.31 -33.64
N VAL A 14 3.85 -2.64 -34.01
CA VAL A 14 2.65 -2.04 -33.39
C VAL A 14 2.55 -2.41 -31.91
N LEU A 15 2.88 -3.65 -31.54
CA LEU A 15 2.87 -4.10 -30.15
C LEU A 15 3.93 -3.37 -29.31
N VAL A 16 5.15 -3.24 -29.82
CA VAL A 16 6.24 -2.52 -29.14
C VAL A 16 5.93 -1.03 -29.02
N LEU A 17 5.39 -0.41 -30.07
CA LEU A 17 4.96 0.99 -30.02
C LEU A 17 3.74 1.20 -29.10
N GLY A 18 2.81 0.25 -29.04
CA GLY A 18 1.67 0.27 -28.13
C GLY A 18 2.09 0.09 -26.66
N LEU A 19 3.08 -0.75 -26.40
CA LEU A 19 3.70 -0.90 -25.08
C LEU A 19 4.46 0.36 -24.68
N ALA A 20 5.26 0.93 -25.58
CA ALA A 20 6.02 2.17 -25.34
C ALA A 20 5.13 3.41 -25.19
N ALA A 21 3.98 3.45 -25.86
CA ALA A 21 3.02 4.56 -25.81
C ALA A 21 1.97 4.40 -24.70
N SER A 22 1.98 3.30 -23.94
CA SER A 22 1.02 3.10 -22.86
C SER A 22 1.45 3.88 -21.60
N PRO A 23 0.75 4.96 -21.22
CA PRO A 23 1.11 5.79 -20.06
C PRO A 23 0.98 5.02 -18.74
N ALA A 24 0.30 3.86 -18.76
CA ALA A 24 0.16 2.96 -17.63
C ALA A 24 1.52 2.50 -17.07
N HIS A 25 2.53 2.23 -17.90
CA HIS A 25 3.84 1.78 -17.39
C HIS A 25 4.68 2.91 -16.80
N ALA A 26 4.42 4.16 -17.21
CA ALA A 26 5.17 5.32 -16.76
C ALA A 26 4.72 5.82 -15.38
N ASP A 27 3.48 5.52 -14.97
CA ASP A 27 2.89 6.10 -13.76
C ASP A 27 2.42 5.07 -12.71
N VAL A 28 2.59 3.76 -12.96
CA VAL A 28 2.35 2.74 -11.92
C VAL A 28 3.24 2.96 -10.70
N GLY A 29 4.50 3.39 -10.91
CA GLY A 29 5.40 3.71 -9.81
C GLY A 29 4.92 4.93 -9.00
N GLY A 30 4.53 6.01 -9.68
CA GLY A 30 4.04 7.24 -9.05
C GLY A 30 2.74 6.99 -8.27
N ILE A 31 1.78 6.31 -8.89
CA ILE A 31 0.50 5.95 -8.25
C ILE A 31 0.72 5.00 -7.07
N ALA A 32 1.57 3.98 -7.20
CA ALA A 32 1.88 3.07 -6.10
C ALA A 32 2.51 3.80 -4.91
N THR A 33 3.44 4.72 -5.17
CA THR A 33 4.03 5.54 -4.10
C THR A 33 3.03 6.52 -3.49
N ALA A 34 2.13 7.10 -4.29
CA ALA A 34 1.09 7.99 -3.79
C ALA A 34 0.12 7.24 -2.89
N VAL A 35 -0.37 6.08 -3.32
CA VAL A 35 -1.25 5.23 -2.50
C VAL A 35 -0.54 4.76 -1.23
N LEU A 36 0.74 4.36 -1.32
CA LEU A 36 1.52 3.98 -0.14
C LEU A 36 1.68 5.15 0.83
N ASN A 37 1.92 6.37 0.34
CA ASN A 37 2.02 7.57 1.16
C ASN A 37 0.69 7.92 1.84
N GLU A 38 -0.43 7.84 1.11
CA GLU A 38 -1.76 8.04 1.68
C GLU A 38 -2.08 7.00 2.77
N LEU A 39 -1.79 5.72 2.52
CA LEU A 39 -1.97 4.64 3.50
C LEU A 39 -1.07 4.82 4.72
N THR A 40 0.18 5.25 4.51
CA THR A 40 1.14 5.52 5.60
C THR A 40 0.71 6.73 6.42
N GLY A 41 0.18 7.78 5.78
CA GLY A 41 -0.37 8.95 6.45
C GLY A 41 -1.53 8.62 7.39
N LEU A 42 -2.31 7.57 7.07
CA LEU A 42 -3.43 7.11 7.89
C LEU A 42 -3.00 6.35 9.16
N VAL A 43 -1.76 5.86 9.24
CA VAL A 43 -1.26 5.07 10.36
C VAL A 43 -1.24 5.88 11.67
N GLY A 44 -0.77 7.13 11.62
CA GLY A 44 -0.71 8.01 12.80
C GLY A 44 -2.08 8.26 13.44
N PRO A 45 -3.09 8.70 12.67
CA PRO A 45 -4.47 8.83 13.14
C PRO A 45 -5.06 7.52 13.71
N ALA A 46 -4.81 6.39 13.06
CA ALA A 46 -5.30 5.09 13.52
C ALA A 46 -4.71 4.67 14.88
N ILE A 47 -3.39 4.85 15.06
CA ILE A 47 -2.73 4.61 16.35
C ILE A 47 -3.31 5.53 17.42
N THR A 48 -3.50 6.81 17.10
CA THR A 48 -4.06 7.80 18.04
C THR A 48 -5.45 7.39 18.51
N LEU A 49 -6.34 6.98 17.60
CA LEU A 49 -7.67 6.47 17.95
C LEU A 49 -7.59 5.19 18.80
N GLY A 50 -6.65 4.29 18.49
CA GLY A 50 -6.40 3.08 19.28
C GLY A 50 -6.00 3.41 20.73
N VAL A 51 -5.09 4.37 20.93
CA VAL A 51 -4.66 4.82 22.27
C VAL A 51 -5.84 5.41 23.05
N ILE A 52 -6.62 6.28 22.42
CA ILE A 52 -7.80 6.91 23.05
C ILE A 52 -8.80 5.84 23.49
N TRP A 53 -9.13 4.90 22.60
CA TRP A 53 -10.06 3.83 22.90
C TRP A 53 -9.59 2.95 24.06
N LEU A 54 -8.29 2.66 24.09
CA LEU A 54 -7.70 1.85 25.14
C LEU A 54 -7.68 2.59 26.49
N GLY A 55 -7.45 3.91 26.48
CA GLY A 55 -7.63 4.76 27.66
C GLY A 55 -9.05 4.69 28.22
N ILE A 56 -10.07 4.75 27.35
CA ILE A 56 -11.49 4.61 27.74
C ILE A 56 -11.76 3.22 28.35
N LEU A 57 -11.23 2.15 27.75
CA LEU A 57 -11.40 0.79 28.28
C LEU A 57 -10.74 0.58 29.65
N ILE A 58 -9.60 1.23 29.90
CA ILE A 58 -8.94 1.22 31.22
C ILE A 58 -9.77 2.04 32.23
N MET A 59 -10.22 3.25 31.87
CA MET A 59 -11.04 4.09 32.75
C MET A 59 -12.36 3.40 33.15
N THR A 60 -12.95 2.65 32.23
CA THR A 60 -14.19 1.88 32.47
C THR A 60 -13.93 0.52 33.16
N ARG A 61 -12.69 0.21 33.56
CA ARG A 61 -12.23 -1.07 34.14
C ARG A 61 -12.58 -2.30 33.29
N ARG A 62 -12.80 -2.11 31.99
CA ARG A 62 -13.12 -3.17 31.03
C ARG A 62 -11.89 -3.75 30.34
N ALA A 63 -10.75 -3.08 30.39
CA ALA A 63 -9.47 -3.60 29.90
C ALA A 63 -8.60 -4.13 31.04
N ALA A 64 -8.01 -5.31 30.82
CA ALA A 64 -6.93 -5.83 31.64
C ALA A 64 -5.60 -5.16 31.26
N PHE A 65 -4.62 -5.17 32.17
CA PHE A 65 -3.24 -4.75 31.87
C PHE A 65 -2.66 -5.46 30.63
N LEU A 66 -3.06 -6.71 30.42
CA LEU A 66 -2.64 -7.53 29.29
C LEU A 66 -3.05 -6.92 27.93
N THR A 67 -4.25 -6.34 27.84
CA THR A 67 -4.74 -5.62 26.65
C THR A 67 -3.92 -4.37 26.33
N PHE A 68 -3.46 -3.65 27.36
CA PHE A 68 -2.59 -2.47 27.20
C PHE A 68 -1.21 -2.89 26.67
N PHE A 69 -0.61 -3.93 27.25
CA PHE A 69 0.68 -4.46 26.77
C PHE A 69 0.61 -4.98 25.33
N THR A 70 -0.45 -5.72 24.96
CA THR A 70 -0.61 -6.18 23.57
C THR A 70 -0.74 -5.02 22.59
N PHE A 71 -1.41 -3.94 22.98
CA PHE A 71 -1.51 -2.74 22.14
C PHE A 71 -0.17 -2.03 21.98
N LEU A 72 0.58 -1.84 23.08
CA LEU A 72 1.93 -1.24 23.01
C LEU A 72 2.89 -2.06 22.15
N VAL A 73 2.84 -3.40 22.25
CA VAL A 73 3.63 -4.28 21.37
C VAL A 73 3.23 -4.10 19.90
N GLY A 74 1.93 -4.03 19.61
CA GLY A 74 1.44 -3.75 18.25
C GLY A 74 1.92 -2.40 17.70
N VAL A 75 1.91 -1.35 18.53
CA VAL A 75 2.46 -0.03 18.15
C VAL A 75 3.97 -0.10 17.91
N ALA A 76 4.71 -0.81 18.77
CA ALA A 76 6.15 -0.97 18.60
C ALA A 76 6.51 -1.71 17.29
N ILE A 77 5.74 -2.74 16.92
CA ILE A 77 5.91 -3.48 15.65
C ILE A 77 5.60 -2.58 14.44
N LEU A 78 4.55 -1.77 14.53
CA LEU A 78 4.20 -0.80 13.49
C LEU A 78 5.31 0.24 13.30
N LEU A 79 5.86 0.77 14.40
CA LEU A 79 6.93 1.77 14.38
C LEU A 79 8.29 1.21 13.97
N SER A 80 8.56 -0.09 14.21
CA SER A 80 9.79 -0.75 13.79
C SER A 80 9.83 -1.10 12.30
N GLY A 81 8.79 -0.73 11.53
CA GLY A 81 8.69 -1.06 10.12
C GLY A 81 8.35 -2.52 9.86
N GLY A 82 7.70 -3.23 10.80
CA GLY A 82 7.36 -4.65 10.67
C GLY A 82 6.36 -5.02 9.56
N PHE A 83 5.98 -4.04 8.72
CA PHE A 83 5.18 -4.19 7.50
C PHE A 83 5.96 -3.84 6.23
N PHE A 84 7.29 -4.03 6.24
CA PHE A 84 8.12 -4.02 5.04
C PHE A 84 8.62 -5.43 4.71
#